data_AF-A0AAD6TSV1-F1
#
_entry.id   AF-A0AAD6TSV1-F1
#
_cell.length_a   1.000
_cell.length_b   1.000
_cell.length_c   1.000
_cell.angle_alpha   90.00
_cell.angle_beta   90.00
_cell.angle_gamma   90.00
#
_symmetry.space_group_name_H-M   'P 1'
#
loop_
_entity.id
_entity.type
_entity.pdbx_description
1 polymer ?
#
loop_
_entity_poly.entity_id
_entity_poly.type
_entity_poly.pdbx_seq_one_letter_code
_entity_poly.pdbx_strand_id
1 'polypeptide(L)'
;MSLSTAAKDTVMATPELLALVLVQLPLRDLLLRAPLVCKMWHATTLTPALQRALFFAPDLDPFSDSVAAPVRNPLLAELFPPFFTTPGPNRWSWPDAHALMAMPCASALAAFRRPDASWRRMLVAQPPPHTMHLIQKCHARGGDRERRAELRGLELRMGPLYDLAVQFLERVTSQVCITWHEGVDRKADLTLETVYTVQCVGGRAGPLREGFYGHGQGPRPEFGEWVHVERAS
;
A
#
# COMPACT_ATOMS: atom_id res chain seq x y z
N MET A 1 -33.02 5.23 -40.48
CA MET A 1 -32.60 5.40 -39.07
C MET A 1 -31.59 4.31 -38.70
N SER A 2 -30.31 4.44 -39.07
CA SER A 2 -29.27 3.43 -38.75
C SER A 2 -27.85 3.98 -38.51
N LEU A 3 -27.68 5.30 -38.39
CA LEU A 3 -26.35 5.92 -38.22
C LEU A 3 -25.82 5.84 -36.77
N SER A 4 -26.70 5.64 -35.79
CA SER A 4 -26.33 5.63 -34.35
C SER A 4 -25.44 4.44 -33.95
N THR A 5 -25.65 3.27 -34.57
CA THR A 5 -24.87 2.06 -34.27
C THR A 5 -23.45 2.15 -34.83
N ALA A 6 -23.29 2.65 -36.06
CA ALA A 6 -21.99 2.74 -36.72
C ALA A 6 -20.99 3.62 -35.96
N ALA A 7 -21.43 4.77 -35.42
CA ALA A 7 -20.58 5.65 -34.62
C ALA A 7 -20.16 4.99 -33.30
N LYS A 8 -21.09 4.33 -32.60
CA LYS A 8 -20.80 3.58 -31.37
C LYS A 8 -19.80 2.44 -31.61
N ASP A 9 -20.01 1.68 -32.67
CA ASP A 9 -19.15 0.54 -33.04
C ASP A 9 -17.74 1.03 -33.40
N THR A 10 -17.64 2.18 -34.08
CA THR A 10 -16.36 2.82 -34.40
C THR A 10 -15.61 3.26 -33.14
N VAL A 11 -16.29 3.89 -32.17
CA VAL A 11 -15.70 4.28 -30.88
C VAL A 11 -15.20 3.06 -30.11
N MET A 12 -15.98 1.99 -30.07
CA MET A 12 -15.62 0.75 -29.36
C MET A 12 -14.51 -0.05 -30.05
N ALA A 13 -14.32 0.15 -31.36
CA ALA A 13 -13.25 -0.46 -32.13
C ALA A 13 -11.93 0.34 -32.09
N THR A 14 -11.97 1.61 -31.63
CA THR A 14 -10.80 2.49 -31.57
C THR A 14 -10.22 2.48 -30.14
N PRO A 15 -9.03 1.92 -29.91
CA PRO A 15 -8.51 1.71 -28.55
C PRO A 15 -8.27 3.01 -27.77
N GLU A 16 -7.93 4.12 -28.44
CA GLU A 16 -7.72 5.43 -27.83
C GLU A 16 -9.03 6.01 -27.29
N LEU A 17 -10.10 5.95 -28.09
CA LEU A 17 -11.42 6.43 -27.68
C LEU A 17 -12.01 5.53 -26.60
N LEU A 18 -11.84 4.22 -26.72
CA LEU A 18 -12.23 3.27 -25.69
C LEU A 18 -11.49 3.55 -24.38
N ALA A 19 -10.19 3.84 -24.41
CA ALA A 19 -9.43 4.18 -23.20
C ALA A 19 -10.02 5.42 -22.50
N LEU A 20 -10.37 6.47 -23.24
CA LEU A 20 -10.99 7.69 -22.68
C LEU A 20 -12.36 7.41 -22.01
N VAL A 21 -13.12 6.45 -22.54
CA VAL A 21 -14.38 6.01 -21.92
C VAL A 21 -14.09 5.19 -20.66
N LEU A 22 -13.16 4.24 -20.74
CA LEU A 22 -12.82 3.34 -19.63
C LEU A 22 -12.21 4.07 -18.42
N VAL A 23 -11.43 5.14 -18.63
CA VAL A 23 -10.88 5.98 -17.55
C VAL A 23 -11.98 6.59 -16.68
N GLN A 24 -13.17 6.84 -17.24
CA GLN A 24 -14.29 7.45 -16.51
C GLN A 24 -15.08 6.44 -15.66
N LEU A 25 -14.77 5.14 -15.73
CA LEU A 25 -15.43 4.11 -14.93
C LEU A 25 -14.82 4.01 -13.51
N PRO A 26 -15.58 3.51 -12.52
CA PRO A 26 -15.02 3.20 -11.21
C PRO A 26 -13.84 2.21 -11.30
N LEU A 27 -12.77 2.46 -10.53
CA LEU A 27 -11.54 1.66 -10.54
C LEU A 27 -11.79 0.15 -10.41
N ARG A 28 -12.75 -0.24 -9.56
CA ARG A 28 -13.11 -1.65 -9.35
C ARG A 28 -13.65 -2.29 -10.63
N ASP A 29 -14.52 -1.59 -11.36
CA ASP A 29 -15.10 -2.10 -12.60
C ASP A 29 -14.06 -2.14 -13.72
N LEU A 30 -13.16 -1.15 -13.74
CA LEU A 30 -12.04 -1.13 -14.67
C LEU A 30 -11.08 -2.31 -14.45
N LEU A 31 -10.83 -2.69 -13.20
CA LEU A 31 -9.91 -3.78 -12.85
C LEU A 31 -10.56 -5.17 -13.00
N LEU A 32 -11.83 -5.31 -12.61
CA LEU A 32 -12.49 -6.62 -12.51
C LEU A 32 -13.45 -6.94 -13.64
N ARG A 33 -14.12 -5.94 -14.24
CA ARG A 33 -15.18 -6.15 -15.23
C ARG A 33 -14.74 -5.86 -16.66
N ALA A 34 -14.07 -4.73 -16.88
CA ALA A 34 -13.69 -4.31 -18.23
C ALA A 34 -12.84 -5.36 -18.99
N PRO A 35 -11.83 -6.02 -18.37
CA PRO A 35 -11.05 -7.07 -19.03
C PRO A 35 -11.86 -8.29 -19.48
N LEU A 36 -13.02 -8.54 -18.87
CA LEU A 36 -13.84 -9.72 -19.13
C LEU A 36 -14.83 -9.53 -20.28
N VAL A 37 -14.99 -8.30 -20.79
CA VAL A 37 -15.96 -8.00 -21.86
C VAL A 37 -15.50 -8.58 -23.19
N CYS A 38 -14.27 -8.28 -23.61
CA CYS A 38 -13.66 -8.84 -24.81
C CYS A 38 -12.13 -8.65 -24.81
N LYS A 39 -11.45 -9.29 -25.77
CA LYS A 39 -9.99 -9.20 -25.93
C LYS A 39 -9.50 -7.76 -26.16
N MET A 40 -10.27 -6.95 -26.90
CA MET A 40 -9.92 -5.54 -27.14
C MET A 40 -9.93 -4.76 -25.83
N TRP A 41 -10.99 -4.86 -25.04
CA TRP A 41 -11.08 -4.18 -23.75
C TRP A 41 -9.96 -4.62 -22.80
N HIS A 42 -9.68 -5.91 -22.75
CA HIS A 42 -8.54 -6.42 -22.00
C HIS A 42 -7.22 -5.77 -22.47
N ALA A 43 -6.94 -5.75 -23.76
CA ALA A 43 -5.75 -5.10 -24.31
C ALA A 43 -5.71 -3.61 -23.98
N THR A 44 -6.84 -2.90 -24.07
CA THR A 44 -6.94 -1.48 -23.71
C THR A 44 -6.61 -1.25 -22.24
N THR A 45 -7.07 -2.11 -21.31
CA THR A 45 -6.73 -1.97 -19.87
C THR A 45 -5.23 -2.06 -19.58
N LEU A 46 -4.45 -2.64 -20.48
CA LEU A 46 -2.99 -2.75 -20.37
C LEU A 46 -2.24 -1.53 -20.95
N THR A 47 -2.95 -0.57 -21.55
CA THR A 47 -2.34 0.65 -22.08
C THR A 47 -1.79 1.54 -20.95
N PRO A 48 -0.74 2.35 -21.21
CA PRO A 48 -0.13 3.19 -20.18
C PRO A 48 -1.12 4.14 -19.48
N ALA A 49 -2.07 4.71 -20.23
CA ALA A 49 -3.08 5.61 -19.67
C ALA A 49 -3.94 4.92 -18.59
N LEU A 50 -4.45 3.72 -18.89
CA LEU A 50 -5.24 2.97 -17.91
C LEU A 50 -4.39 2.34 -16.81
N GLN A 51 -3.16 1.92 -17.10
CA GLN A 51 -2.24 1.43 -16.07
C GLN A 51 -1.88 2.53 -15.06
N ARG A 52 -1.76 3.79 -15.51
CA ARG A 52 -1.63 4.95 -14.60
C ARG A 52 -2.92 5.18 -13.81
N ALA A 53 -4.08 5.23 -14.46
CA ALA A 53 -5.36 5.40 -13.77
C ALA A 53 -5.65 4.29 -12.73
N LEU A 54 -5.20 3.06 -12.98
CA LEU A 54 -5.29 1.90 -12.09
C LEU A 54 -4.17 1.84 -11.04
N PHE A 55 -3.28 2.83 -10.98
CA PHE A 55 -2.14 2.87 -10.06
C PHE A 55 -1.13 1.72 -10.27
N PHE A 56 -1.07 1.09 -11.43
CA PHE A 56 -0.05 0.09 -11.75
C PHE A 56 1.24 0.69 -12.30
N ALA A 57 1.14 1.84 -12.95
CA ALA A 57 2.25 2.62 -13.47
C ALA A 57 2.26 4.02 -12.82
N PRO A 58 3.44 4.62 -12.64
CA PRO A 58 3.52 5.96 -12.07
C PRO A 58 2.98 6.98 -13.09
N ASP A 59 2.20 7.93 -12.57
CA ASP A 59 1.85 9.11 -13.35
C ASP A 59 3.01 10.11 -13.24
N LEU A 60 3.91 10.02 -14.22
CA LEU A 60 5.14 10.80 -14.30
C LEU A 60 5.01 11.91 -15.33
N ASP A 61 3.81 12.45 -15.55
CA ASP A 61 3.64 13.51 -16.54
C ASP A 61 4.68 14.63 -16.29
N PRO A 62 5.74 14.76 -17.12
CA PRO A 62 6.90 15.59 -16.81
C PRO A 62 6.58 17.08 -16.86
N PHE A 63 5.44 17.42 -17.47
CA PHE A 63 4.88 18.77 -17.57
C PHE A 63 3.81 19.03 -16.52
N SER A 64 3.43 17.99 -15.77
CA SER A 64 2.62 18.11 -14.59
C SER A 64 3.53 18.57 -13.44
N ASP A 65 3.89 19.85 -13.49
CA ASP A 65 4.12 20.69 -12.30
C ASP A 65 2.80 20.84 -11.53
N SER A 66 2.04 19.75 -11.39
CA SER A 66 0.71 19.77 -10.82
C SER A 66 0.84 20.22 -9.38
N VAL A 67 0.31 21.42 -9.15
CA VAL A 67 0.03 22.03 -7.86
C VAL A 67 -0.93 21.16 -7.03
N ALA A 68 -1.49 20.09 -7.59
CA ALA A 68 -2.44 19.22 -6.91
C ALA A 68 -1.76 18.30 -5.88
N ALA A 69 -2.41 18.17 -4.72
CA ALA A 69 -1.97 17.30 -3.65
C ALA A 69 -1.88 15.83 -4.12
N PRO A 70 -0.94 15.05 -3.57
CA PRO A 70 -0.83 13.63 -3.88
C PRO A 70 -2.16 12.87 -3.69
N VAL A 71 -2.55 12.12 -4.71
CA VAL A 71 -3.79 11.32 -4.70
C VAL A 71 -3.46 9.94 -4.15
N ARG A 72 -4.04 9.59 -3.00
CA ARG A 72 -3.94 8.23 -2.44
C ARG A 72 -4.80 7.27 -3.25
N ASN A 73 -4.34 6.03 -3.40
CA ASN A 73 -5.07 5.03 -4.15
C ASN A 73 -6.42 4.69 -3.46
N PRO A 74 -7.57 5.05 -4.06
CA PRO A 74 -8.86 4.92 -3.39
C PRO A 74 -9.29 3.46 -3.22
N LEU A 75 -8.89 2.57 -4.14
CA LEU A 75 -9.18 1.14 -4.04
C LEU A 75 -8.39 0.50 -2.88
N LEU A 76 -7.12 0.88 -2.71
CA LEU A 76 -6.35 0.42 -1.56
C LEU A 76 -6.85 1.05 -0.26
N ALA A 77 -7.27 2.31 -0.26
CA ALA A 77 -7.85 2.94 0.93
C ALA A 77 -9.12 2.21 1.43
N GLU A 78 -9.95 1.72 0.50
CA GLU A 78 -11.12 0.90 0.83
C GLU A 78 -10.74 -0.47 1.39
N LEU A 79 -9.74 -1.13 0.78
CA LEU A 79 -9.34 -2.50 1.14
C LEU A 79 -8.45 -2.58 2.39
N PHE A 80 -7.69 -1.52 2.68
CA PHE A 80 -6.71 -1.45 3.75
C PHE A 80 -6.87 -0.22 4.65
N PRO A 81 -8.03 0.00 5.30
CA PRO A 81 -8.27 1.25 6.02
C PRO A 81 -7.17 1.63 7.04
N PRO A 82 -6.58 0.68 7.80
CA PRO A 82 -5.42 0.95 8.67
C PRO A 82 -4.18 1.58 8.02
N PHE A 83 -3.99 1.44 6.71
CA PHE A 83 -2.83 1.99 5.98
C PHE A 83 -3.09 3.41 5.43
N PHE A 84 -4.36 3.81 5.33
CA PHE A 84 -4.77 5.06 4.67
C PHE A 84 -5.49 6.04 5.61
N THR A 85 -5.87 5.59 6.80
CA THR A 85 -6.47 6.42 7.85
C THR A 85 -5.39 7.08 8.70
N THR A 86 -5.55 8.38 8.97
CA THR A 86 -4.67 9.09 9.90
C THR A 86 -4.86 8.52 11.32
N PRO A 87 -3.79 8.03 11.97
CA PRO A 87 -3.91 7.47 13.31
C PRO A 87 -4.28 8.55 14.33
N GLY A 88 -4.90 8.13 15.43
CA GLY A 88 -5.12 9.00 16.57
C GLY A 88 -3.79 9.39 17.26
N PRO A 89 -3.82 10.40 18.13
CA PRO A 89 -2.61 10.98 18.73
C PRO A 89 -1.87 10.03 19.69
N ASN A 90 -2.49 8.91 20.09
CA ASN A 90 -1.89 7.94 21.00
C ASN A 90 -1.71 6.57 20.32
N ARG A 91 -0.66 5.84 20.73
CA ARG A 91 -0.35 4.50 20.21
C ARG A 91 -1.47 3.46 20.43
N TRP A 92 -2.36 3.70 21.39
CA TRP A 92 -3.46 2.79 21.72
C TRP A 92 -4.56 2.81 20.65
N SER A 93 -4.62 3.88 19.86
CA SER A 93 -5.49 3.98 18.69
C SER A 93 -4.88 3.34 17.44
N TRP A 94 -3.64 2.87 17.50
CA TRP A 94 -2.94 2.33 16.34
C TRP A 94 -3.35 0.89 16.07
N PRO A 95 -3.46 0.51 14.78
CA PRO A 95 -3.81 -0.84 14.40
C PRO A 95 -2.77 -1.85 14.90
N ASP A 96 -3.27 -2.93 15.48
CA ASP A 96 -2.52 -4.10 15.89
C ASP A 96 -2.77 -5.27 14.91
N ALA A 97 -2.27 -6.45 15.24
CA ALA A 97 -2.49 -7.65 14.43
C ALA A 97 -3.99 -7.98 14.25
N HIS A 98 -4.83 -7.69 15.25
CA HIS A 98 -6.26 -7.96 15.17
C HIS A 98 -6.94 -7.01 14.17
N ALA A 99 -6.58 -5.72 14.18
CA ALA A 99 -7.08 -4.74 13.22
C ALA A 99 -6.79 -5.15 11.76
N LEU A 100 -5.62 -5.75 11.49
CA LEU A 100 -5.30 -6.30 10.16
C LEU A 100 -6.17 -7.52 9.79
N MET A 101 -6.49 -8.38 10.75
CA MET A 101 -7.39 -9.53 10.51
C MET A 101 -8.85 -9.12 10.36
N ALA A 102 -9.23 -7.94 10.83
CA ALA A 102 -10.59 -7.42 10.72
C ALA A 102 -10.85 -6.62 9.45
N MET A 103 -9.85 -6.47 8.56
CA MET A 103 -10.00 -5.70 7.32
C MET A 103 -11.03 -6.34 6.36
N PRO A 104 -11.68 -5.55 5.49
CA PRO A 104 -12.63 -6.07 4.50
C PRO A 104 -12.05 -7.21 3.65
N CYS A 105 -10.76 -7.11 3.30
CA CYS A 105 -10.04 -8.10 2.53
C CYS A 105 -9.77 -9.43 3.27
N ALA A 106 -9.89 -9.45 4.60
CA ALA A 106 -9.64 -10.62 5.41
C ALA A 106 -10.72 -11.71 5.24
N SER A 107 -11.93 -11.34 4.81
CA SER A 107 -12.99 -12.30 4.44
C SER A 107 -12.60 -13.21 3.26
N ALA A 108 -11.65 -12.77 2.41
CA ALA A 108 -11.11 -13.51 1.27
C ALA A 108 -9.60 -13.77 1.42
N LEU A 109 -9.15 -14.05 2.65
CA LEU A 109 -7.74 -14.12 3.05
C LEU A 109 -6.86 -14.98 2.13
N ALA A 110 -7.37 -16.11 1.62
CA ALA A 110 -6.62 -16.99 0.72
C ALA A 110 -6.34 -16.34 -0.64
N ALA A 111 -7.35 -15.71 -1.26
CA ALA A 111 -7.19 -14.97 -2.51
C ALA A 111 -6.33 -13.71 -2.31
N PHE A 112 -6.48 -13.08 -1.15
CA PHE A 112 -5.77 -11.88 -0.79
C PHE A 112 -4.27 -12.14 -0.54
N ARG A 113 -3.91 -13.25 0.11
CA ARG A 113 -2.51 -13.65 0.39
C ARG A 113 -1.72 -14.12 -0.82
N ARG A 114 -2.36 -14.29 -1.98
CA ARG A 114 -1.66 -14.74 -3.19
C ARG A 114 -0.49 -13.81 -3.52
N PRO A 115 0.70 -14.35 -3.83
CA PRO A 115 1.87 -13.54 -4.16
C PRO A 115 1.67 -12.72 -5.44
N ASP A 116 0.80 -13.19 -6.35
CA ASP A 116 0.46 -12.57 -7.62
C ASP A 116 -0.81 -11.71 -7.57
N ALA A 117 -1.36 -11.45 -6.38
CA ALA A 117 -2.54 -10.60 -6.24
C ALA A 117 -2.26 -9.18 -6.78
N SER A 118 -3.17 -8.68 -7.61
CA SER A 118 -2.97 -7.42 -8.34
C SER A 118 -2.70 -6.23 -7.42
N TRP A 119 -3.38 -6.14 -6.29
CA TRP A 119 -3.19 -5.08 -5.28
C TRP A 119 -1.72 -4.97 -4.82
N ARG A 120 -0.95 -6.07 -4.77
CA ARG A 120 0.46 -6.05 -4.36
C ARG A 120 1.32 -5.17 -5.27
N ARG A 121 0.93 -5.08 -6.54
CA ARG A 121 1.62 -4.32 -7.58
C ARG A 121 1.08 -2.89 -7.72
N MET A 122 0.01 -2.53 -7.04
CA MET A 122 -0.53 -1.17 -7.12
C MET A 122 0.30 -0.20 -6.27
N LEU A 123 0.51 0.99 -6.80
CA LEU A 123 1.07 2.15 -6.10
C LEU A 123 0.11 2.59 -5.00
N VAL A 124 0.67 3.02 -3.87
CA VAL A 124 -0.11 3.49 -2.72
C VAL A 124 -0.64 4.91 -2.93
N ALA A 125 0.03 5.72 -3.74
CA ALA A 125 -0.38 7.07 -4.12
C ALA A 125 0.21 7.47 -5.48
N GLN A 126 -0.34 8.53 -6.09
CA GLN A 126 0.19 9.18 -7.28
C GLN A 126 0.34 10.69 -7.06
N PRO A 127 1.52 11.28 -7.42
CA PRO A 127 2.73 10.59 -7.85
C PRO A 127 3.26 9.63 -6.77
N PRO A 128 4.01 8.56 -7.12
CA PRO A 128 4.54 7.62 -6.14
C PRO A 128 5.36 8.32 -5.05
N PRO A 129 5.24 7.91 -3.77
CA PRO A 129 6.16 8.35 -2.74
C PRO A 129 7.58 7.93 -3.07
N HIS A 130 8.50 8.89 -3.10
CA HIS A 130 9.92 8.62 -3.40
C HIS A 130 10.71 8.32 -2.13
N THR A 131 10.19 8.77 -0.98
CA THR A 131 10.81 8.60 0.33
C THR A 131 9.84 7.93 1.29
N MET A 132 10.35 6.96 2.04
CA MET A 132 9.65 6.34 3.16
C MET A 132 10.53 6.38 4.40
N HIS A 133 10.00 6.92 5.49
CA HIS A 133 10.65 6.88 6.80
C HIS A 133 10.11 5.70 7.59
N LEU A 134 11.01 4.97 8.25
CA LEU A 134 10.67 3.89 9.16
C LEU A 134 11.11 4.29 10.56
N ILE A 135 10.16 4.38 11.48
CA ILE A 135 10.42 4.65 12.89
C ILE A 135 10.02 3.40 13.68
N GLN A 136 10.98 2.80 14.37
CA GLN A 136 10.73 1.68 15.27
C GLN A 136 10.99 2.09 16.71
N LYS A 137 9.97 1.96 17.54
CA LYS A 137 10.02 2.22 18.98
C LYS A 137 9.85 0.92 19.76
N CYS A 138 10.64 0.78 20.82
CA CYS A 138 10.60 -0.35 21.74
C CYS A 138 10.52 0.17 23.16
N HIS A 139 9.52 -0.28 23.93
CA HIS A 139 9.45 -0.04 25.37
C HIS A 139 9.90 -1.30 26.11
N ALA A 140 10.94 -1.18 26.92
CA ALA A 140 11.48 -2.29 27.71
C ALA A 140 11.85 -1.82 29.11
N ARG A 141 11.98 -2.75 30.05
CA ARG A 141 12.41 -2.43 31.43
C ARG A 141 13.74 -1.69 31.48
N GLY A 142 14.64 -1.95 30.53
CA GLY A 142 15.94 -1.29 30.41
C GLY A 142 15.88 0.09 29.73
N GLY A 143 14.69 0.68 29.57
CA GLY A 143 14.48 1.95 28.91
C GLY A 143 13.87 1.83 27.52
N ASP A 144 13.50 2.98 26.99
CA ASP A 144 12.92 3.12 25.66
C ASP A 144 14.01 3.19 24.60
N ARG A 145 13.75 2.59 23.44
CA ARG A 145 14.66 2.61 22.29
C ARG A 145 13.92 3.07 21.06
N GLU A 146 14.55 3.93 20.27
CA GLU A 146 14.06 4.35 18.99
C GLU A 146 15.11 4.12 17.91
N ARG A 147 14.68 3.57 16.78
CA ARG A 147 15.49 3.40 15.58
C ARG A 147 14.78 4.06 14.42
N ARG A 148 15.55 4.72 13.57
CA ARG A 148 15.04 5.35 12.36
C ARG A 148 15.80 4.85 11.15
N ALA A 149 15.08 4.66 10.05
CA ALA A 149 15.66 4.41 8.74
C ALA A 149 14.91 5.24 7.70
N GLU A 150 15.59 5.54 6.60
CA GLU A 150 15.02 6.22 5.45
C GLU A 150 15.26 5.35 4.21
N LEU A 151 14.22 5.20 3.41
CA LEU A 151 14.25 4.50 2.13
C LEU A 151 13.94 5.52 1.04
N ARG A 152 14.86 5.72 0.10
CA ARG A 152 14.75 6.69 -1.01
C ARG A 152 14.66 5.97 -2.35
N GLY A 153 14.17 6.68 -3.37
CA GLY A 153 14.08 6.18 -4.74
C GLY A 153 13.03 5.07 -4.91
N LEU A 154 12.03 5.03 -4.03
CA LEU A 154 11.00 4.01 -4.07
C LEU A 154 9.91 4.37 -5.09
N GLU A 155 9.42 3.35 -5.79
CA GLU A 155 8.03 3.34 -6.27
C GLU A 155 7.22 2.54 -5.25
N LEU A 156 6.78 3.19 -4.16
CA LEU A 156 6.15 2.46 -3.06
C LEU A 156 4.84 1.80 -3.50
N ARG A 157 4.85 0.47 -3.54
CA ARG A 157 3.70 -0.38 -3.85
C ARG A 157 3.15 -1.02 -2.60
N MET A 158 1.88 -1.39 -2.63
CA MET A 158 1.17 -1.92 -1.47
C MET A 158 1.74 -3.24 -0.96
N GLY A 159 2.22 -4.12 -1.86
CA GLY A 159 2.75 -5.44 -1.47
C GLY A 159 3.89 -5.34 -0.45
N PRO A 160 5.02 -4.69 -0.79
CA PRO A 160 6.13 -4.48 0.14
C PRO A 160 5.72 -3.75 1.43
N LEU A 161 4.86 -2.72 1.33
CA LEU A 161 4.38 -1.98 2.49
C LEU A 161 3.56 -2.87 3.44
N TYR A 162 2.69 -3.71 2.88
CA TYR A 162 1.90 -4.68 3.63
C TYR A 162 2.78 -5.73 4.30
N ASP A 163 3.71 -6.32 3.55
CA ASP A 163 4.59 -7.36 4.07
C ASP A 163 5.47 -6.83 5.21
N LEU A 164 5.96 -5.59 5.11
CA LEU A 164 6.71 -4.92 6.18
C LEU A 164 5.86 -4.71 7.45
N ALA A 165 4.64 -4.20 7.31
CA ALA A 165 3.74 -3.99 8.45
C ALA A 165 3.38 -5.33 9.13
N VAL A 166 3.08 -6.37 8.35
CA VAL A 166 2.79 -7.71 8.89
C VAL A 166 3.98 -8.28 9.63
N GLN A 167 5.19 -8.20 9.07
CA GLN A 167 6.41 -8.67 9.72
C GLN A 167 6.64 -8.01 11.08
N PHE A 168 6.32 -6.73 11.24
CA PHE A 168 6.41 -6.07 12.55
C PHE A 168 5.37 -6.57 13.54
N LEU A 169 4.13 -6.78 13.08
CA LEU A 169 3.03 -7.23 13.91
C LEU A 169 3.13 -8.70 14.37
N GLU A 170 4.06 -9.49 13.81
CA GLU A 170 4.41 -10.82 14.32
C GLU A 170 5.02 -10.77 15.74
N ARG A 171 5.52 -9.62 16.18
CA ARG A 171 6.06 -9.42 17.53
C ARG A 171 4.93 -9.29 18.56
N VAL A 172 5.13 -9.86 19.75
CA VAL A 172 4.16 -9.78 20.86
C VAL A 172 3.93 -8.32 21.29
N THR A 173 2.67 -7.93 21.46
CA THR A 173 2.25 -6.56 21.86
C THR A 173 2.82 -5.47 20.95
N SER A 174 2.49 -5.55 19.65
CA SER A 174 2.94 -4.61 18.64
C SER A 174 1.79 -3.86 17.99
N GLN A 175 2.04 -2.61 17.67
CA GLN A 175 1.17 -1.75 16.88
C GLN A 175 1.96 -1.12 15.74
N VAL A 176 1.26 -0.77 14.68
CA VAL A 176 1.81 -0.07 13.52
C VAL A 176 0.91 1.10 13.17
N CYS A 177 1.46 2.19 12.64
CA CYS A 177 0.65 3.20 11.97
C CYS A 177 1.38 3.76 10.77
N ILE A 178 0.59 4.31 9.85
CA ILE A 178 1.10 4.98 8.66
C ILE A 178 0.67 6.44 8.73
N THR A 179 1.66 7.32 8.68
CA THR A 179 1.43 8.76 8.62
C THR A 179 1.86 9.26 7.26
N TRP A 180 0.94 9.95 6.60
CA TRP A 180 1.17 10.56 5.30
C TRP A 180 1.59 12.01 5.51
N HIS A 181 2.68 12.40 4.87
CA HIS A 181 3.24 13.74 4.92
C HIS A 181 3.26 14.35 3.52
N GLU A 182 3.15 15.67 3.47
CA GLU A 182 3.48 16.42 2.26
C GLU A 182 4.99 16.66 2.28
N GLY A 183 5.71 16.06 1.33
CA GLY A 183 7.15 16.17 1.21
C GLY A 183 7.60 17.56 0.75
N VAL A 184 8.89 17.84 0.88
CA VAL A 184 9.50 19.15 0.53
C VAL A 184 9.26 19.53 -0.94
N ASP A 185 9.17 18.51 -1.81
CA ASP A 185 8.90 18.67 -3.25
C ASP A 185 7.41 18.47 -3.60
N ARG A 186 6.49 18.59 -2.63
CA ARG A 186 5.04 18.25 -2.75
C ARG A 186 4.75 16.82 -3.21
N LYS A 187 5.76 15.96 -3.21
CA LYS A 187 5.61 14.50 -3.34
C LYS A 187 5.07 13.96 -2.02
N ALA A 188 4.23 12.93 -2.08
CA ALA A 188 3.84 12.25 -0.86
C ALA A 188 5.08 11.62 -0.21
N ASP A 189 5.33 11.93 1.05
CA ASP A 189 6.26 11.17 1.89
C ASP A 189 5.44 10.36 2.89
N LEU A 190 5.95 9.20 3.28
CA LEU A 190 5.24 8.29 4.17
C LEU A 190 6.12 7.86 5.32
N THR A 191 5.59 7.94 6.53
CA THR A 191 6.22 7.39 7.73
C THR A 191 5.48 6.14 8.16
N LEU A 192 6.17 5.00 8.17
CA LEU A 192 5.72 3.80 8.86
C LEU A 192 6.29 3.82 10.27
N GLU A 193 5.43 3.97 11.26
CA GLU A 193 5.81 3.93 12.65
C GLU A 193 5.35 2.63 13.29
N THR A 194 6.25 2.00 14.03
CA THR A 194 6.02 0.72 14.69
C THR A 194 6.39 0.83 16.15
N VAL A 195 5.57 0.27 17.03
CA VAL A 195 5.81 0.23 18.46
C VAL A 195 5.62 -1.20 18.94
N TYR A 196 6.53 -1.70 19.76
CA TYR A 196 6.32 -2.95 20.48
C TYR A 196 6.81 -2.84 21.93
N THR A 197 6.25 -3.68 22.80
CA THR A 197 6.65 -3.73 24.22
C THR A 197 7.30 -5.06 24.54
N VAL A 198 8.48 -5.02 25.17
CA VAL A 198 9.15 -6.22 25.69
C VAL A 198 8.77 -6.35 27.16
N GLN A 199 7.79 -7.20 27.45
CA GLN A 199 7.46 -7.56 28.82
C GLN A 199 8.52 -8.52 29.38
N CYS A 200 8.98 -8.27 30.61
CA CYS A 200 9.84 -9.20 31.33
C CYS A 200 9.03 -10.43 31.74
N VAL A 201 8.84 -11.38 30.84
CA VAL A 201 8.23 -12.66 31.20
C VAL A 201 9.33 -13.54 31.79
N GLY A 202 9.45 -13.52 33.12
CA GLY A 202 10.21 -14.52 33.86
C GLY A 202 9.49 -15.86 33.76
N GLY A 203 9.73 -16.60 32.67
CA GLY A 203 9.11 -17.90 32.45
C GLY A 203 8.91 -18.15 30.97
N ARG A 204 9.62 -19.17 30.46
CA ARG A 204 9.54 -19.82 29.14
C ARG A 204 8.69 -19.05 28.12
N ALA A 205 9.36 -18.49 27.11
CA ALA A 205 8.72 -18.18 25.84
C ALA A 205 7.89 -19.39 25.42
N GLY A 206 6.56 -19.30 25.57
CA GLY A 206 5.66 -20.27 24.97
C GLY A 206 5.95 -20.28 23.47
N PRO A 207 5.89 -21.44 22.80
CA PRO A 207 6.22 -21.50 21.38
C PRO A 207 5.39 -20.44 20.66
N LEU A 208 6.09 -19.53 19.96
CA LEU A 208 5.49 -18.75 18.88
C LEU A 208 4.67 -19.75 18.08
N ARG A 209 3.37 -19.46 17.87
CA ARG A 209 2.47 -20.35 17.14
C ARG A 209 3.03 -20.58 15.74
N GLU A 210 3.85 -21.61 15.59
CA GLU A 210 4.14 -22.27 14.32
C GLU A 210 2.78 -22.74 13.80
N GLY A 211 2.29 -22.08 12.76
CA GLY A 211 0.98 -22.43 12.19
C GLY A 211 0.34 -21.34 11.35
N PHE A 212 0.85 -20.11 11.36
CA PHE A 212 0.28 -19.04 10.57
C PHE A 212 1.41 -18.34 9.82
N TYR A 213 1.30 -18.31 8.49
CA TYR A 213 2.23 -17.71 7.52
C TYR A 213 3.40 -18.62 7.13
N GLY A 214 3.24 -19.29 5.98
CA GLY A 214 4.32 -20.00 5.32
C GLY A 214 5.48 -19.03 5.06
N HIS A 215 6.69 -19.49 5.33
CA HIS A 215 7.94 -18.80 5.06
C HIS A 215 8.01 -18.34 3.60
N GLY A 216 7.54 -17.13 3.32
CA GLY A 216 7.86 -16.42 2.11
C GLY A 216 9.31 -15.98 2.22
N GLN A 217 10.22 -16.72 1.58
CA GLN A 217 11.55 -16.23 1.23
C GLN A 217 11.41 -15.14 0.16
N GLY A 218 10.81 -14.01 0.52
CA GLY A 218 10.93 -12.77 -0.25
C GLY A 218 12.26 -12.10 0.09
N PRO A 219 12.83 -11.29 -0.81
CA PRO A 219 14.01 -10.50 -0.51
C PRO A 219 13.73 -9.68 0.76
N ARG A 220 14.57 -9.83 1.78
CA ARG A 220 14.53 -8.93 2.93
C ARG A 220 14.81 -7.53 2.38
N PRO A 221 13.94 -6.54 2.59
CA PRO A 221 14.23 -5.19 2.16
C PRO A 221 15.56 -4.77 2.80
N GLU A 222 16.53 -4.40 1.95
CA GLU A 222 17.77 -3.81 2.41
C GLU A 222 17.43 -2.41 2.92
N PHE A 223 17.26 -2.31 4.24
CA PHE A 223 17.09 -1.03 4.89
C PHE A 223 18.40 -0.25 4.81
N GLY A 224 18.32 1.06 4.60
CA GLY A 224 19.45 1.94 4.83
C GLY A 224 20.02 1.78 6.25
N GLU A 225 21.18 2.37 6.48
CA GLU A 225 21.84 2.31 7.79
C GLU A 225 20.89 2.81 8.89
N TRP A 226 20.66 1.98 9.92
CA TRP A 226 19.77 2.33 11.01
C TRP A 226 20.42 3.38 11.90
N VAL A 227 19.77 4.54 12.02
CA VAL A 227 20.20 5.57 12.98
C VAL A 227 19.58 5.25 14.33
N HIS A 228 20.44 5.02 15.32
CA HIS A 228 20.05 4.88 16.72
C HIS A 228 19.84 6.25 17.35
N VAL A 229 18.66 6.48 17.92
CA VAL A 229 18.37 7.69 18.69
C VAL A 229 18.17 7.27 20.13
N GLU A 230 19.18 7.48 20.98
CA GLU A 230 19.00 7.40 22.43
C GLU A 230 18.23 8.63 22.87
N ARG A 231 16.97 8.46 23.28
CA ARG A 231 16.26 9.52 23.99
C ARG A 231 16.75 9.48 25.45
N ALA A 232 17.56 10.46 25.84
CA ALA A 232 17.84 10.71 27.25
C ALA A 232 16.50 10.98 27.96
N SER A 233 16.23 10.20 29.01
CA SER A 233 15.03 10.32 29.85
C SER A 233 15.13 11.52 30.77
#